data_AF-A0A7C5NUH9-F1
#
_entry.id   AF-A0A7C5NUH9-F1
#
_cell.length_a   1.000
_cell.length_b   1.000
_cell.length_c   1.000
_cell.angle_alpha   90.00
_cell.angle_beta   90.00
_cell.angle_gamma   90.00
#
_symmetry.space_group_name_H-M   'P 1'
#
loop_
_entity.id
_entity.type
_entity.pdbx_description
1 polymer ?
#
loop_
_entity_poly.entity_id
_entity_poly.type
_entity_poly.pdbx_seq_one_letter_code
_entity_poly.pdbx_strand_id
1 'polypeptide(L)' 'MQNREHIALFIDSDNISHRALEGIINELTKYGVVNIRQAYGNWTKDNLKNWEEKLLEFA' A
#
# COMPACT_ATOMS: atom_id res chain seq x y z
N MET A 1 -5.11 -18.98 20.53
CA MET A 1 -4.81 -17.68 19.92
C MET A 1 -5.06 -17.82 18.44
N GLN A 2 -5.97 -17.04 17.84
CA GLN A 2 -6.13 -17.07 16.38
C GLN A 2 -4.80 -16.61 15.76
N ASN A 3 -4.22 -17.45 14.90
CA ASN A 3 -3.08 -17.04 14.08
C ASN A 3 -3.56 -15.88 13.21
N ARG A 4 -3.05 -14.68 13.47
CA ARG A 4 -3.27 -13.56 12.54
C ARG A 4 -2.37 -13.82 11.33
N GLU A 5 -2.98 -13.95 10.16
CA GLU A 5 -2.25 -14.09 8.90
C GLU A 5 -1.34 -12.86 8.73
N HIS A 6 -0.10 -13.07 8.29
CA HIS A 6 0.81 -11.98 7.97
C HIS A 6 0.72 -11.69 6.48
N ILE A 7 0.35 -10.45 6.15
CA ILE A 7 0.08 -10.04 4.79
C ILE A 7 1.23 -9.15 4.31
N ALA A 8 1.76 -9.45 3.13
CA ALA A 8 2.67 -8.59 2.40
C ALA A 8 1.93 -7.98 1.21
N LEU A 9 1.94 -6.65 1.11
CA LEU A 9 1.31 -5.86 0.06
C LEU A 9 2.37 -5.27 -0.86
N PHE A 10 2.27 -5.63 -2.15
CA PHE A 10 3.09 -5.08 -3.23
C PHE A 10 2.17 -4.40 -4.23
N ILE A 11 2.52 -3.17 -4.62
CA ILE A 11 1.67 -2.30 -5.43
C ILE A 11 2.45 -1.87 -6.67
N ASP A 12 1.81 -1.91 -7.83
CA ASP A 12 2.30 -1.24 -9.04
C ASP A 12 1.69 0.17 -9.10
N SER A 13 2.48 1.18 -8.70
CA SER A 13 2.03 2.57 -8.58
C SER A 13 1.92 3.29 -9.93
N ASP A 14 2.53 2.75 -10.99
CA ASP A 14 2.36 3.25 -12.35
C ASP A 14 0.97 2.90 -12.92
N ASN A 15 0.40 1.77 -12.50
CA ASN A 15 -0.86 1.23 -13.03
C ASN A 15 -2.06 1.40 -12.08
N ILE A 16 -1.84 1.84 -10.84
CA ILE A 16 -2.89 2.02 -9.83
C ILE A 16 -2.85 3.46 -9.29
N SER A 17 -4.02 4.00 -8.94
CA SER A 17 -4.13 5.30 -8.27
C SER A 17 -3.92 5.17 -6.75
N HIS A 18 -3.13 6.08 -6.16
CA HIS A 18 -2.88 6.16 -4.71
C HIS A 18 -4.17 6.26 -3.88
N ARG A 19 -5.27 6.77 -4.46
CA ARG A 19 -6.56 6.91 -3.77
C ARG A 19 -7.14 5.58 -3.28
N ALA A 20 -6.78 4.46 -3.90
CA ALA A 20 -7.27 3.14 -3.50
C ALA A 20 -6.54 2.58 -2.26
N LEU A 21 -5.38 3.13 -1.89
CA LEU A 21 -4.48 2.55 -0.88
C LEU A 21 -5.16 2.36 0.48
N GLU A 22 -5.88 3.38 0.95
CA GLU A 22 -6.55 3.35 2.25
C GLU A 22 -7.63 2.27 2.32
N GLY A 23 -8.45 2.15 1.27
CA GLY A 23 -9.47 1.11 1.17
C GLY A 23 -8.88 -0.29 1.15
N ILE A 24 -7.78 -0.49 0.42
CA ILE A 24 -7.06 -1.78 0.36
C ILE A 24 -6.52 -2.15 1.74
N ILE A 25 -5.83 -1.22 2.43
CA ILE A 25 -5.27 -1.48 3.76
C ILE A 25 -6.39 -1.81 4.76
N ASN A 26 -7.48 -1.02 4.76
CA ASN A 26 -8.63 -1.26 5.64
C ASN A 26 -9.33 -2.59 5.39
N GLU A 27 -9.30 -3.09 4.16
CA GLU A 27 -9.83 -4.41 3.84
C GLU A 27 -8.88 -5.51 4.33
N LEU A 28 -7.59 -5.39 4.05
CA LEU A 28 -6.58 -6.39 4.44
C LEU A 28 -6.46 -6.57 5.96
N THR A 29 -6.66 -5.51 6.74
CA THR A 29 -6.61 -5.57 8.22
C THR A 29 -7.70 -6.46 8.83
N LYS A 30 -8.78 -6.75 8.09
CA LYS A 30 -9.81 -7.72 8.50
C LYS A 30 -9.32 -9.16 8.43
N TYR A 31 -8.34 -9.44 7.57
CA TYR A 31 -7.82 -10.78 7.32
C TYR A 31 -6.53 -11.07 8.08
N GLY A 32 -5.74 -10.04 8.40
CA GLY A 32 -4.42 -10.24 8.99
C GLY A 32 -3.67 -8.94 9.31
N VAL A 33 -2.41 -9.09 9.71
CA VAL A 33 -1.51 -7.96 9.94
C VAL A 33 -0.72 -7.69 8.67
N VAL A 34 -0.87 -6.48 8.12
CA VAL A 34 -0.10 -6.04 6.95
C VAL A 34 1.30 -5.59 7.41
N ASN A 35 2.33 -6.40 7.13
CA ASN A 35 3.69 -6.17 7.62
C ASN A 35 4.59 -5.45 6.61
N ILE A 36 4.40 -5.70 5.31
CA ILE A 36 5.25 -5.18 4.24
C ILE A 36 4.35 -4.43 3.27
N ARG A 37 4.69 -3.18 2.97
CA ARG A 37 3.99 -2.34 1.98
C ARG A 37 5.05 -1.73 1.08
N GLN A 38 5.12 -2.19 -0.16
CA GLN A 38 6.03 -1.63 -1.17
C GLN A 38 5.23 -1.23 -2.40
N ALA A 39 5.51 -0.04 -2.92
CA ALA A 39 5.01 0.41 -4.21
C ALA A 39 6.17 0.47 -5.21
N TYR A 40 5.94 -0.01 -6.42
CA TYR A 40 6.88 -0.01 -7.53
C TYR A 40 6.34 0.85 -8.66
N GLY A 41 7.16 1.77 -9.14
CA GLY A 41 6.83 2.60 -10.29
C GLY A 41 7.97 3.53 -10.67
N ASN A 42 7.79 4.26 -11.76
CA ASN A 42 8.76 5.25 -12.21
C ASN A 42 8.64 6.56 -11.41
N TRP A 43 9.36 6.64 -10.29
CA TRP A 43 9.39 7.80 -9.38
C TRP A 43 9.87 9.12 -10.00
N THR A 44 10.42 9.11 -11.23
CA THR A 44 10.74 10.35 -11.94
C THR A 44 9.50 11.06 -12.49
N LYS A 45 8.33 10.39 -12.53
CA LYS A 45 7.09 10.98 -13.01
C LYS A 45 6.41 11.79 -11.91
N ASP A 46 6.00 13.01 -12.23
CA ASP A 46 5.32 13.90 -11.28
C ASP A 46 4.02 13.32 -10.70
N ASN A 47 3.34 12.41 -11.42
CA ASN A 47 2.10 11.79 -10.94
C ASN A 47 2.31 10.81 -9.76
N LEU A 48 3.54 10.34 -9.52
CA LEU A 48 3.88 9.49 -8.38
C LEU A 48 4.27 10.28 -7.12
N LYS A 49 4.40 11.61 -7.18
CA LYS A 49 4.61 12.43 -5.97
C LYS A 49 3.51 12.22 -4.93
N ASN A 50 2.26 12.10 -5.38
CA ASN A 50 1.13 11.81 -4.50
C ASN A 50 1.22 10.40 -3.86
N TRP A 51 1.91 9.46 -4.52
CA TRP A 51 2.17 8.14 -3.95
C TRP A 51 3.19 8.21 -2.82
N GLU A 52 4.25 9.02 -2.95
CA GLU A 52 5.24 9.21 -1.88
C GLU A 52 4.60 9.77 -0.61
N GLU A 53 3.82 10.85 -0.73
CA GLU A 53 3.08 11.45 0.38
C GLU A 53 2.15 10.43 1.04
N LYS A 54 1.37 9.69 0.22
CA LYS A 54 0.39 8.73 0.74
C LYS A 54 1.05 7.53 1.43
N LEU A 55 2.20 7.05 0.94
CA LEU A 55 2.92 5.94 1.59
C LEU A 55 3.49 6.36 2.95
N LEU A 56 3.95 7.62 3.09
CA LEU A 56 4.45 8.17 4.35
C LEU A 56 3.38 8.26 5.44
N GLU A 57 2.11 8.52 5.09
CA GLU A 57 1.00 8.50 6.06
C GLU A 57 0.82 7.13 6.74
N PHE A 58 1.28 6.06 6.07
CA PHE A 58 1.12 4.68 6.51
C PHE A 58 2.41 4.06 7.03
N ALA A 59 3.56 4.73 6.92
CA ALA A 59 4.87 4.25 7.35
C ALA A 59 5.01 4.29 8.89
#